data_AF-A0A9D1WP99-F1
#
_entry.id   AF-A0A9D1WP99-F1
#
_cell.length_a   1.000
_cell.length_b   1.000
_cell.length_c   1.000
_cell.angle_alpha   90.00
_cell.angle_beta   90.00
_cell.angle_gamma   90.00
#
_symmetry.space_group_name_H-M   'P 1'
#
loop_
_entity.id
_entity.type
_entity.pdbx_description
1 polymer ?
#
loop_
_entity_poly.entity_id
_entity_poly.type
_entity_poly.pdbx_seq_one_letter_code
_entity_poly.pdbx_strand_id
1 'polypeptide(L)'
;MLKSAWGITGYQELLETVEYMTQGPGFTSCREQGERAWQLSRASSLLGMAMVLGWASRRELVERSRRVCRQIQGQFSSWDEFYLAFLDHFSGAHHGEGAPNDKEAVRHRVDCYWELKKRPDGPYSLPWDLDLEG
;
A
#
# COMPACT_ATOMS: atom_id res chain seq x y z
N MET A 1 -0.66 -8.55 -15.67
CA MET A 1 -1.12 -7.86 -14.45
C MET A 1 -0.31 -6.59 -14.20
N LEU A 2 1.01 -6.65 -13.92
CA LEU A 2 1.83 -5.44 -13.76
C LEU A 2 1.92 -4.59 -15.03
N LYS A 3 2.30 -5.17 -16.18
CA LYS A 3 2.37 -4.44 -17.46
C LYS A 3 1.08 -3.71 -17.83
N SER A 4 -0.08 -4.34 -17.62
CA SER A 4 -1.39 -3.79 -18.01
C SER A 4 -1.94 -2.75 -17.03
N ALA A 5 -1.64 -2.88 -15.73
CA ALA A 5 -2.17 -1.97 -14.70
C ALA A 5 -1.19 -0.86 -14.30
N TRP A 6 0.10 -1.07 -14.51
CA TRP A 6 1.18 -0.17 -14.05
C TRP A 6 2.15 0.24 -15.15
N GLY A 7 2.09 -0.38 -16.33
CA GLY A 7 3.13 -0.20 -17.36
C GLY A 7 4.48 -0.83 -17.00
N ILE A 8 4.62 -1.45 -15.83
CA ILE A 8 5.86 -2.05 -15.35
C ILE A 8 6.11 -3.37 -16.06
N THR A 9 7.27 -3.47 -16.72
CA THR A 9 7.71 -4.63 -17.49
C THR A 9 8.91 -5.35 -16.90
N GLY A 10 9.61 -4.73 -15.95
CA GLY A 10 10.78 -5.31 -15.29
C GLY A 10 10.92 -4.96 -13.81
N TYR A 11 11.81 -5.70 -13.13
CA TYR A 11 12.08 -5.50 -11.70
C TYR A 11 12.68 -4.12 -11.40
N GLN A 12 13.57 -3.63 -12.26
CA GLN A 12 14.18 -2.32 -12.09
C GLN A 12 13.14 -1.18 -12.10
N GLU A 13 12.23 -1.19 -13.08
CA GLU A 13 11.13 -0.22 -13.17
C GLU A 13 10.21 -0.29 -11.94
N LEU A 14 9.97 -1.51 -11.41
CA LEU A 14 9.23 -1.69 -10.17
C LEU A 14 9.92 -1.03 -8.99
N LEU A 15 11.23 -1.23 -8.85
CA LEU A 15 12.01 -0.61 -7.77
C LEU A 15 12.01 0.91 -7.88
N GLU A 16 12.15 1.46 -9.08
CA GLU A 16 12.06 2.91 -9.32
C GLU A 16 10.69 3.46 -8.94
N THR A 17 9.62 2.72 -9.27
CA THR A 17 8.26 3.09 -8.89
C THR A 17 8.05 3.04 -7.37
N VAL A 18 8.60 2.02 -6.70
CA VAL A 18 8.57 1.91 -5.23
C VAL A 18 9.32 3.08 -4.59
N GLU A 19 10.50 3.43 -5.09
CA GLU A 19 11.28 4.57 -4.60
C GLU A 19 10.52 5.89 -4.78
N TYR A 20 9.95 6.11 -5.96
CA TYR A 20 9.10 7.27 -6.26
C TYR A 20 7.92 7.42 -5.27
N MET A 21 7.31 6.31 -4.87
CA MET A 21 6.15 6.28 -3.95
C MET A 21 6.52 6.31 -2.46
N THR A 22 7.79 6.18 -2.09
CA THR A 22 8.19 6.04 -0.67
C THR A 22 9.14 7.13 -0.20
N GLN A 23 9.97 7.67 -1.10
CA GLN A 23 10.97 8.70 -0.80
C GLN A 23 11.05 9.77 -1.88
N GLY A 24 10.61 9.46 -3.10
CA GLY A 24 10.61 10.38 -4.23
C GLY A 24 9.42 11.34 -4.27
N PRO A 25 9.28 12.08 -5.40
CA PRO A 25 8.27 13.13 -5.56
C PRO A 25 6.82 12.66 -5.38
N GLY A 26 6.53 11.38 -5.65
CA GLY A 26 5.21 10.80 -5.44
C GLY A 26 4.78 10.82 -3.98
N PHE A 27 5.75 10.72 -3.06
CA PHE A 27 5.52 10.77 -1.61
C PHE A 27 5.78 12.16 -1.02
N THR A 28 6.91 12.80 -1.38
CA THR A 28 7.29 14.10 -0.77
C THR A 28 6.35 15.24 -1.16
N SER A 29 5.59 15.09 -2.24
CA SER A 29 4.58 16.07 -2.67
C SER A 29 3.21 15.87 -2.00
N CYS A 30 3.01 14.78 -1.26
CA CYS A 30 1.75 14.52 -0.55
C CYS A 30 1.52 15.56 0.54
N ARG A 31 0.34 16.19 0.49
CA ARG A 31 -0.12 17.17 1.47
C ARG A 31 -0.97 16.50 2.53
N GLU A 32 -1.78 15.52 2.13
CA GLU A 32 -2.75 14.87 3.00
C GLU A 32 -2.32 13.44 3.39
N GLN A 33 -2.81 12.98 4.55
CA GLN A 33 -2.54 11.61 5.03
C GLN A 33 -3.06 10.55 4.06
N GLY A 34 -4.20 10.79 3.42
CA GLY A 34 -4.77 9.86 2.44
C GLY A 34 -3.87 9.66 1.22
N GLU A 35 -3.23 10.72 0.73
CA GLU A 35 -2.26 10.63 -0.36
C GLU A 35 -1.03 9.81 0.06
N ARG A 36 -0.52 10.02 1.28
CA ARG A 36 0.60 9.22 1.81
C ARG A 36 0.22 7.75 1.96
N ALA A 37 -0.97 7.47 2.49
CA ALA A 37 -1.49 6.12 2.64
C ALA A 37 -1.63 5.41 1.29
N TRP A 38 -2.13 6.13 0.28
CA TRP A 38 -2.25 5.67 -1.10
C TRP A 38 -0.90 5.26 -1.69
N GLN A 39 0.13 6.09 -1.55
CA GLN A 39 1.46 5.78 -2.08
C GLN A 39 2.09 4.58 -1.37
N LEU A 40 2.10 4.56 -0.03
CA LEU A 40 2.76 3.50 0.74
C LEU A 40 2.05 2.14 0.62
N SER A 41 0.71 2.12 0.54
CA SER A 41 -0.08 0.90 0.29
C SER A 41 0.27 0.28 -1.06
N ARG A 42 0.39 1.12 -2.10
CA ARG A 42 0.75 0.69 -3.45
C ARG A 42 2.20 0.23 -3.55
N ALA A 43 3.13 0.92 -2.89
CA ALA A 43 4.52 0.48 -2.79
C ALA A 43 4.64 -0.91 -2.16
N SER A 44 3.91 -1.15 -1.07
CA SER A 44 3.85 -2.47 -0.40
C SER A 44 3.29 -3.54 -1.33
N SER A 45 2.22 -3.21 -2.07
CA SER A 45 1.59 -4.13 -3.03
C SER A 45 2.54 -4.51 -4.17
N LEU A 46 3.31 -3.57 -4.72
CA LEU A 46 4.29 -3.84 -5.78
C LEU A 46 5.39 -4.79 -5.30
N LEU A 47 5.92 -4.59 -4.09
CA LEU A 47 6.92 -5.52 -3.52
C LEU A 47 6.33 -6.91 -3.29
N GLY A 48 5.07 -7.01 -2.88
CA GLY A 48 4.34 -8.27 -2.81
C GLY A 48 4.22 -8.96 -4.17
N MET A 49 3.92 -8.21 -5.23
CA MET A 49 3.88 -8.74 -6.60
C MET A 49 5.26 -9.21 -7.07
N ALA A 50 6.33 -8.46 -6.77
CA ALA A 50 7.70 -8.87 -7.07
C ALA A 50 8.07 -10.20 -6.37
N MET A 51 7.56 -10.42 -5.15
CA MET A 51 7.76 -11.67 -4.40
C MET A 51 7.04 -12.85 -5.06
N VAL A 52 5.79 -12.66 -5.49
CA VAL A 52 5.01 -13.69 -6.20
C VAL A 52 5.66 -14.03 -7.55
N LEU A 53 6.20 -13.03 -8.25
CA LEU A 53 6.85 -13.22 -9.55
C LEU A 53 8.28 -13.77 -9.46
N GLY A 54 8.83 -13.92 -8.27
CA GLY A 54 10.20 -14.43 -8.07
C GLY A 54 11.27 -13.51 -8.66
N TRP A 55 11.02 -12.21 -8.76
CA TRP A 55 11.94 -11.26 -9.39
C TRP A 55 13.22 -10.99 -8.58
N ALA A 56 13.20 -11.30 -7.29
CA ALA A 56 14.36 -11.22 -6.43
C ALA A 56 14.26 -12.24 -5.27
N SER A 57 15.35 -12.37 -4.51
CA SER A 57 15.35 -13.26 -3.35
C SER A 57 14.35 -12.81 -2.29
N ARG A 58 13.79 -13.75 -1.52
CA ARG A 58 12.89 -13.45 -0.41
C ARG A 58 13.54 -12.48 0.59
N ARG A 59 14.82 -12.69 0.93
CA ARG A 59 15.58 -11.82 1.84
C ARG A 59 15.62 -10.39 1.36
N GLU A 60 15.90 -10.20 0.07
CA GLU A 60 15.98 -8.87 -0.55
C GLU A 60 14.65 -8.12 -0.54
N LEU A 61 13.56 -8.82 -0.87
CA LEU A 61 12.22 -8.24 -0.91
C LEU A 61 11.65 -7.99 0.49
N VAL A 62 11.99 -8.83 1.48
CA VAL A 62 11.67 -8.58 2.89
C VAL A 62 12.37 -7.32 3.38
N GLU A 63 13.67 -7.16 3.09
CA GLU A 63 14.42 -5.96 3.48
C GLU A 63 13.83 -4.69 2.84
N ARG A 64 13.42 -4.75 1.57
CA ARG A 64 12.72 -3.63 0.92
C ARG A 64 11.36 -3.36 1.55
N SER A 65 10.59 -4.41 1.84
CA SER A 65 9.28 -4.27 2.47
C SER A 65 9.40 -3.63 3.86
N ARG A 66 10.44 -3.98 4.63
CA ARG A 66 10.73 -3.35 5.93
C ARG A 66 10.93 -1.85 5.81
N ARG A 67 11.63 -1.37 4.78
CA ARG A 67 11.81 0.08 4.56
C ARG A 67 10.47 0.77 4.32
N VAL A 68 9.58 0.17 3.55
CA VAL A 68 8.21 0.68 3.35
C VAL A 68 7.42 0.63 4.65
N CYS A 69 7.49 -0.46 5.40
CA CYS A 69 6.83 -0.58 6.70
C CYS A 69 7.32 0.46 7.72
N ARG A 70 8.62 0.80 7.73
CA ARG A 70 9.16 1.89 8.56
C ARG A 70 8.58 3.24 8.16
N GLN A 71 8.42 3.50 6.86
CA GLN A 71 7.72 4.71 6.41
C GLN A 71 6.27 4.71 6.90
N ILE A 72 5.56 3.58 6.78
CA ILE A 72 4.18 3.45 7.28
C ILE A 72 4.10 3.72 8.79
N GLN A 73 4.93 3.05 9.60
CA GLN A 73 5.00 3.25 11.06
C GLN A 73 5.39 4.68 11.45
N GLY A 74 6.18 5.37 10.62
CA GLY A 74 6.59 6.76 10.87
C GLY A 74 5.54 7.81 10.47
N GLN A 75 4.59 7.48 9.60
CA GLN A 75 3.54 8.40 9.14
C GLN A 75 2.19 8.22 9.82
N PHE A 76 1.95 7.04 10.42
CA PHE A 76 0.67 6.66 11.01
C PHE A 76 0.90 6.04 12.40
N SER A 77 -0.15 6.00 13.22
CA SER A 77 -0.10 5.51 14.60
C SER A 77 -0.82 4.16 14.79
N SER A 78 -1.51 3.65 13.76
CA SER A 78 -2.23 2.38 13.84
C SER A 78 -2.60 1.85 12.44
N TRP A 79 -2.93 0.56 12.39
CA TRP A 79 -3.51 -0.06 11.20
C TRP A 79 -4.79 0.64 10.74
N ASP A 80 -5.60 1.12 11.69
CA ASP A 80 -6.85 1.83 11.44
C ASP A 80 -6.59 3.18 10.79
N GLU A 81 -5.69 3.98 11.35
CA GLU A 81 -5.35 5.28 10.77
C GLU A 81 -4.81 5.12 9.34
N PHE A 82 -3.88 4.18 9.13
CA PHE A 82 -3.30 3.93 7.82
C PHE A 82 -4.35 3.47 6.80
N TYR A 83 -5.19 2.50 7.15
CA TYR A 83 -6.15 1.94 6.21
C TYR A 83 -7.34 2.86 5.96
N LEU A 84 -7.84 3.55 6.99
CA LEU A 84 -8.92 4.53 6.84
C LEU A 84 -8.47 5.72 6.00
N ALA A 85 -7.24 6.21 6.16
CA ALA A 85 -6.68 7.25 5.31
C ALA A 85 -6.59 6.79 3.84
N PHE A 86 -6.19 5.54 3.59
CA PHE A 86 -6.21 4.95 2.25
C PHE A 86 -7.62 4.93 1.64
N LEU A 87 -8.62 4.51 2.42
CA LEU A 87 -10.01 4.45 1.96
C LEU A 87 -10.60 5.84 1.69
N ASP A 88 -10.26 6.82 2.51
CA ASP A 88 -10.70 8.21 2.34
C ASP A 88 -10.19 8.75 1.00
N HIS A 89 -8.89 8.62 0.72
CA HIS A 89 -8.32 9.02 -0.56
C HIS A 89 -8.90 8.23 -1.74
N PHE A 90 -9.06 6.91 -1.59
CA PHE A 90 -9.69 6.08 -2.61
C PHE A 90 -11.10 6.58 -2.91
N SER A 91 -11.90 6.91 -1.89
CA SER A 91 -13.25 7.43 -2.09
C SER A 91 -13.23 8.77 -2.84
N GLY A 92 -12.37 9.72 -2.44
CA GLY A 92 -12.26 11.04 -3.07
C GLY A 92 -11.80 10.96 -4.53
N ALA A 93 -10.78 10.15 -4.82
CA ALA A 93 -10.29 9.95 -6.18
C ALA A 93 -11.33 9.25 -7.09
N HIS A 94 -12.19 8.42 -6.51
CA HIS A 94 -13.27 7.73 -7.20
C HIS A 94 -14.61 8.51 -7.17
N HIS A 95 -14.64 9.76 -6.71
CA HIS A 95 -15.81 10.63 -6.83
C HIS A 95 -15.75 11.60 -8.03
N GLY A 96 -14.77 11.45 -8.92
CA GLY A 96 -14.67 12.18 -10.18
C GLY A 96 -15.78 11.83 -11.18
N GLU A 97 -16.24 12.81 -11.95
CA GLU A 97 -17.37 12.69 -12.89
C GLU A 97 -17.20 11.53 -13.88
N GLY A 98 -18.11 10.54 -13.83
CA GLY A 98 -18.34 9.61 -14.93
C GLY A 98 -18.16 8.10 -14.67
N ALA A 99 -17.88 7.64 -13.44
CA ALA A 99 -17.78 6.22 -13.14
C ALA A 99 -19.06 5.66 -12.48
N PRO A 100 -19.87 4.85 -13.20
CA PRO A 100 -21.06 4.24 -12.63
C PRO A 100 -20.70 2.98 -11.84
N ASN A 101 -20.12 3.13 -10.62
CA ASN A 101 -20.23 2.17 -9.49
C ASN A 101 -19.38 2.51 -8.24
N ASP A 102 -18.83 3.72 -8.10
CA ASP A 102 -17.77 3.98 -7.10
C ASP A 102 -18.17 3.77 -5.65
N LYS A 103 -19.45 3.99 -5.28
CA LYS A 103 -19.92 3.78 -3.91
C LYS A 103 -19.90 2.32 -3.48
N GLU A 104 -20.22 1.40 -4.39
CA GLU A 104 -20.18 -0.04 -4.10
C GLU A 104 -18.72 -0.52 -3.97
N ALA A 105 -17.83 -0.02 -4.83
CA ALA A 105 -16.40 -0.33 -4.76
C ALA A 105 -15.76 0.15 -3.45
N VAL A 106 -16.07 1.37 -3.00
CA VAL A 106 -15.63 1.89 -1.69
C VAL A 106 -16.18 1.02 -0.56
N ARG A 107 -17.49 0.74 -0.56
CA ARG A 107 -18.13 -0.07 0.46
C ARG A 107 -17.53 -1.47 0.55
N HIS A 108 -17.33 -2.14 -0.58
CA HIS A 108 -16.71 -3.46 -0.62
C HIS A 108 -15.31 -3.46 0.01
N ARG A 109 -14.49 -2.42 -0.22
CA ARG A 109 -13.17 -2.32 0.41
C ARG A 109 -13.24 -2.11 1.92
N VAL A 110 -14.18 -1.28 2.39
CA VAL A 110 -14.46 -1.09 3.82
C VAL A 110 -14.84 -2.42 4.46
N ASP A 111 -15.76 -3.17 3.85
CA ASP A 111 -16.22 -4.47 4.35
C ASP A 111 -15.07 -5.48 4.40
N CYS A 112 -14.26 -5.57 3.34
CA CYS A 112 -13.08 -6.44 3.32
C CYS A 112 -12.10 -6.14 4.47
N TYR A 113 -11.88 -4.86 4.77
CA TYR A 113 -10.99 -4.47 5.85
C TYR A 113 -11.49 -4.92 7.22
N TRP A 114 -12.77 -4.68 7.51
CA TRP A 114 -13.35 -5.10 8.78
C TRP A 114 -13.37 -6.62 8.93
N GLU A 115 -13.59 -7.37 7.84
CA GLU A 115 -13.48 -8.82 7.87
C GLU A 115 -12.04 -9.30 8.09
N LEU A 116 -11.06 -8.72 7.40
CA LEU A 116 -9.65 -9.06 7.60
C LEU A 116 -9.17 -8.73 9.01
N LYS A 117 -9.68 -7.66 9.62
CA LYS A 117 -9.32 -7.27 10.99
C LYS A 117 -9.84 -8.23 12.06
N LYS A 118 -10.97 -8.91 11.81
CA LYS A 118 -11.53 -9.92 12.72
C LYS A 118 -10.74 -11.23 12.69
N ARG A 119 -9.92 -11.45 11.67
CA ARG A 119 -9.17 -12.70 11.49
C ARG A 119 -7.98 -12.77 12.46
N PRO A 120 -7.89 -13.78 13.33
CA PRO A 120 -6.76 -13.93 14.24
C PRO A 120 -5.45 -14.20 13.49
N ASP A 121 -5.53 -14.85 12.32
CA ASP A 121 -4.41 -15.11 11.40
C ASP A 121 -4.21 -13.99 10.35
N GLY A 122 -4.93 -12.86 10.50
CA GLY A 122 -4.90 -11.76 9.54
C GLY A 122 -3.69 -10.85 9.70
N PRO A 123 -3.34 -10.05 8.67
CA PRO A 123 -2.21 -9.13 8.74
C PRO A 123 -2.38 -8.05 9.83
N TYR A 124 -3.62 -7.68 10.14
CA TYR A 124 -3.96 -6.67 11.14
C TYR A 124 -3.95 -7.18 12.59
N SER A 125 -3.72 -8.48 12.82
CA SER A 125 -3.53 -9.01 14.17
C SER A 125 -2.08 -8.87 14.66
N LEU A 126 -1.16 -8.49 13.77
CA LEU A 126 0.21 -8.15 14.13
C LEU A 126 0.24 -6.81 14.89
N PRO A 127 1.11 -6.67 15.91
CA PRO A 127 1.35 -5.38 16.56
C PRO A 127 1.68 -4.29 15.53
N TRP A 128 1.12 -3.09 15.70
CA TRP A 128 1.43 -1.97 14.82
C TRP A 128 2.93 -1.64 14.82
N ASP A 129 3.51 -1.64 16.01
CA ASP A 129 4.90 -1.37 16.34
C ASP A 129 5.77 -2.65 16.31
N LEU A 130 5.37 -3.64 15.49
CA LEU A 130 6.18 -4.83 15.28
C LEU A 130 7.62 -4.44 14.92
N ASP A 131 8.58 -5.00 15.66
CA ASP A 131 10.00 -4.76 15.42
C ASP A 131 10.41 -5.28 14.03
N LEU A 132 10.96 -4.37 13.23
CA LEU A 132 11.37 -4.62 11.85
C LEU A 132 12.89 -4.87 11.73
N GLU A 133 13.65 -4.90 12.82
CA GLU A 133 15.11 -5.05 12.82
C GLU A 133 15.63 -6.50 12.83
N GLY A 134 14.74 -7.49 12.90
CA GLY A 134 15.09 -8.92 13.00
C GLY A 134 15.85 -9.55 11.83
#